data_AF-A0AAW1I9N0-F1
#
_entry.id   AF-A0AAW1I9N0-F1
#
_cell.length_a   1.000
_cell.length_b   1.000
_cell.length_c   1.000
_cell.angle_alpha   90.00
_cell.angle_beta   90.00
_cell.angle_gamma   90.00
#
_symmetry.space_group_name_H-M   'P 1'
#
loop_
_entity.id
_entity.type
_entity.pdbx_description
1 polymer ?
#
loop_
_entity_poly.entity_id
_entity_poly.type
_entity_poly.pdbx_seq_one_letter_code
_entity_poly.pdbx_strand_id
1 'polypeptide(L)'
;MSFNSEEEDIILSEHTIERALLSRASLVSTIFDENLCETDTVISGETPGTPREINSRLSFASETTVGNWEEKYKLPQKEIKQLKSEIAKCNAEIEHYNSILQKYFTSGQIKVLKSKRKIAVKWKSEDISSAISLHSISPKVYRYLRDAKGFPLPGFSTLRKWVANFSLQPGLLDEVIYIMKFKASEFSEQDRICVSMKSWKQVIYYNYDSPMKKEILLDVISKLYSINYTVVAMVRDLGPTNAKLLKSMDIDCILNNYFCHPVDLEKKVFVFNDVPHLIKLVRNNLFDRGFIINSKHITKALFEKIVELQSGDVKLTHKLTQRYLDVRGNERQKVKFAVQCLSHTVAQVIRWCGQNNLMGDMPWNEGCEFNELIKAWFDLFNSRIKFSAAGHAFGINIEEQVALLQKVTDVIEAMQV
;
A
#
# COMPACT_ATOMS: atom_id res chain seq x y z
N MET A 1 -37.93 -15.32 -8.97
CA MET A 1 -38.52 -16.65 -9.23
C MET A 1 -37.42 -17.69 -9.17
N SER A 2 -37.77 -18.89 -8.72
CA SER A 2 -36.98 -20.12 -8.52
C SER A 2 -36.05 -20.23 -7.28
N PHE A 3 -36.72 -20.53 -6.15
CA PHE A 3 -36.52 -21.63 -5.20
C PHE A 3 -35.30 -21.71 -4.24
N ASN A 4 -35.67 -21.74 -2.96
CA ASN A 4 -34.93 -22.00 -1.72
C ASN A 4 -34.50 -23.47 -1.55
N SER A 5 -33.75 -24.06 -2.49
CA SER A 5 -33.50 -25.52 -2.41
C SER A 5 -32.51 -25.96 -1.32
N GLU A 6 -31.64 -25.10 -0.77
CA GLU A 6 -30.60 -25.53 0.19
C GLU A 6 -30.95 -25.30 1.67
N GLU A 7 -31.79 -24.29 1.99
CA GLU A 7 -32.46 -24.26 3.30
C GLU A 7 -33.50 -25.39 3.39
N GLU A 8 -34.17 -25.69 2.28
CA GLU A 8 -34.99 -26.89 2.16
C GLU A 8 -34.14 -28.16 2.32
N ASP A 9 -32.94 -28.30 1.74
CA ASP A 9 -32.14 -29.55 1.88
C ASP A 9 -31.58 -29.81 3.29
N ILE A 10 -31.21 -28.76 4.05
CA ILE A 10 -30.74 -28.94 5.45
C ILE A 10 -31.93 -29.24 6.37
N ILE A 11 -33.04 -28.51 6.20
CA ILE A 11 -34.29 -28.80 6.90
C ILE A 11 -34.86 -30.15 6.47
N LEU A 12 -34.72 -30.55 5.20
CA LEU A 12 -35.07 -31.88 4.70
C LEU A 12 -34.11 -32.91 5.29
N SER A 13 -32.83 -32.63 5.51
CA SER A 13 -31.92 -33.59 6.15
C SER A 13 -32.24 -33.78 7.63
N GLU A 14 -32.53 -32.70 8.37
CA GLU A 14 -32.97 -32.77 9.77
C GLU A 14 -34.36 -33.40 9.86
N HIS A 15 -35.30 -33.04 9.00
CA HIS A 15 -36.67 -33.57 8.97
C HIS A 15 -36.74 -34.99 8.40
N THR A 16 -35.77 -35.41 7.56
CA THR A 16 -35.59 -36.80 7.12
C THR A 16 -34.98 -37.64 8.24
N ILE A 17 -34.07 -37.08 9.03
CA ILE A 17 -33.56 -37.73 10.25
C ILE A 17 -34.68 -37.81 11.30
N GLU A 18 -35.47 -36.77 11.49
CA GLU A 18 -36.64 -36.73 12.39
C GLU A 18 -37.74 -37.69 11.92
N ARG A 19 -38.05 -37.75 10.62
CA ARG A 19 -38.98 -38.74 10.04
C ARG A 19 -38.42 -40.16 10.10
N ALA A 20 -37.12 -40.36 9.96
CA ALA A 20 -36.50 -41.67 10.13
C ALA A 20 -36.52 -42.11 11.60
N LEU A 21 -36.38 -41.17 12.54
CA LEU A 21 -36.50 -41.41 13.99
C LEU A 21 -37.97 -41.65 14.40
N LEU A 22 -38.92 -40.90 13.84
CA LEU A 22 -40.36 -41.08 14.06
C LEU A 22 -40.90 -42.34 13.37
N SER A 23 -40.40 -42.68 12.18
CA SER A 23 -40.70 -43.94 11.50
C SER A 23 -40.13 -45.13 12.27
N ARG A 24 -38.91 -45.01 12.83
CA ARG A 24 -38.36 -46.01 13.76
C ARG A 24 -39.13 -46.08 15.07
N ALA A 25 -39.59 -44.97 15.62
CA ALA A 25 -40.41 -44.94 16.84
C ALA A 25 -41.80 -45.56 16.60
N SER A 26 -42.40 -45.30 15.43
CA SER A 26 -43.63 -45.94 14.97
C SER A 26 -43.42 -47.44 14.74
N LEU A 27 -42.35 -47.86 14.07
CA LEU A 27 -41.99 -49.29 13.92
C LEU A 27 -41.78 -49.96 15.28
N VAL A 28 -41.16 -49.27 16.24
CA VAL A 28 -40.98 -49.78 17.61
C VAL A 28 -42.32 -49.87 18.35
N SER A 29 -43.28 -48.98 18.11
CA SER A 29 -44.65 -49.07 18.63
C SER A 29 -45.47 -50.16 17.94
N THR A 30 -45.35 -50.34 16.62
CA THR A 30 -46.03 -51.40 15.86
C THR A 30 -45.49 -52.79 16.22
N ILE A 31 -44.17 -52.91 16.46
CA ILE A 31 -43.55 -54.11 17.02
C ILE A 31 -44.02 -54.35 18.47
N PHE A 32 -44.37 -53.30 19.23
CA PHE A 32 -44.93 -53.43 20.57
C PHE A 32 -46.39 -53.93 20.54
N ASP A 33 -47.20 -53.49 19.58
CA ASP A 33 -48.59 -53.94 19.39
C ASP A 33 -48.69 -55.34 18.73
N GLU A 34 -47.79 -55.69 17.79
CA GLU A 34 -47.72 -57.04 17.20
C GLU A 34 -47.25 -58.09 18.23
N ASN A 35 -46.31 -57.75 19.12
CA ASN A 35 -45.85 -58.67 20.18
C ASN A 35 -46.83 -58.78 21.36
N LEU A 36 -47.76 -57.83 21.55
CA LEU A 36 -48.86 -58.00 22.51
C LEU A 36 -49.91 -59.01 22.00
N CYS A 37 -50.04 -59.17 20.68
CA CYS A 37 -51.02 -60.10 20.08
C CYS A 37 -50.48 -61.54 20.00
N GLU A 38 -49.16 -61.74 19.92
CA GLU A 38 -48.56 -63.09 19.91
C GLU A 38 -48.50 -63.76 21.30
N THR A 39 -48.63 -62.99 22.40
CA THR A 39 -48.64 -63.57 23.76
C THR A 39 -49.96 -64.22 24.17
N ASP A 40 -51.04 -64.09 23.40
CA ASP A 40 -52.34 -64.72 23.69
C ASP A 40 -52.51 -66.13 23.10
N THR A 41 -51.52 -66.65 22.38
CA THR A 41 -51.63 -67.95 21.65
C THR A 41 -50.84 -69.12 22.23
N VAL A 42 -50.25 -69.01 23.42
CA VAL A 42 -49.51 -70.14 24.04
C VAL A 42 -49.99 -70.43 25.47
N ILE A 43 -51.29 -70.66 25.66
CA ILE A 43 -51.79 -71.46 26.79
C ILE A 43 -53.01 -72.28 26.33
N SER A 44 -52.78 -73.29 25.49
CA SER A 44 -53.75 -74.37 25.30
C SER A 44 -53.04 -75.72 25.44
N GLY A 45 -52.98 -76.20 26.68
CA GLY A 45 -52.55 -77.55 26.99
C GLY A 45 -51.40 -77.62 27.97
N GLU A 46 -51.67 -77.42 29.26
CA GLU A 46 -51.09 -78.16 30.40
C GLU A 46 -51.76 -77.70 31.71
N THR A 47 -51.79 -78.58 32.71
CA THR A 47 -52.63 -78.54 33.92
C THR A 47 -52.42 -77.32 34.85
N PRO A 48 -53.44 -76.89 35.62
CA PRO A 48 -53.36 -75.63 36.38
C PRO A 48 -52.59 -75.79 37.70
N GLY A 49 -51.46 -75.09 37.82
CA GLY A 49 -50.80 -74.81 39.10
C GLY A 49 -51.57 -73.77 39.93
N THR A 50 -51.25 -73.64 41.23
CA THR A 50 -52.01 -72.78 42.15
C THR A 50 -51.84 -71.27 41.84
N PRO A 51 -52.84 -70.40 42.14
CA PRO A 51 -52.77 -68.96 41.83
C PRO A 51 -51.53 -68.23 42.36
N ARG A 52 -50.92 -68.74 43.44
CA ARG A 52 -49.69 -68.22 44.04
C ARG A 52 -48.45 -68.49 43.17
N GLU A 53 -48.41 -69.61 42.47
CA GLU A 53 -47.31 -69.99 41.56
C GLU A 53 -47.40 -69.24 40.22
N ILE A 54 -48.62 -68.95 39.75
CA ILE A 54 -48.86 -68.14 38.55
C ILE A 54 -48.44 -66.68 38.81
N ASN A 55 -48.79 -66.11 39.97
CA ASN A 55 -48.42 -64.72 40.30
C ASN A 55 -46.91 -64.55 40.56
N SER A 56 -46.23 -65.52 41.16
CA SER A 56 -44.77 -65.43 41.33
C SER A 56 -44.05 -65.53 39.98
N ARG A 57 -44.52 -66.42 39.08
CA ARG A 57 -44.01 -66.54 37.71
C ARG A 57 -44.25 -65.28 36.86
N LEU A 58 -45.41 -64.64 36.99
CA LEU A 58 -45.71 -63.36 36.33
C LEU A 58 -44.85 -62.21 36.88
N SER A 59 -44.66 -62.11 38.20
CA SER A 59 -43.80 -61.08 38.79
C SER A 59 -42.35 -61.24 38.35
N PHE A 60 -41.84 -62.47 38.36
CA PHE A 60 -40.48 -62.79 37.92
C PHE A 60 -40.31 -62.52 36.42
N ALA A 61 -41.28 -62.90 35.58
CA ALA A 61 -41.26 -62.60 34.15
C ALA A 61 -41.29 -61.09 33.88
N SER A 62 -42.03 -60.30 34.66
CA SER A 62 -42.09 -58.84 34.55
C SER A 62 -40.81 -58.13 35.00
N GLU A 63 -40.18 -58.56 36.10
CA GLU A 63 -38.90 -58.01 36.56
C GLU A 63 -37.76 -58.36 35.60
N THR A 64 -37.78 -59.58 35.04
CA THR A 64 -36.78 -60.02 34.05
C THR A 64 -36.92 -59.27 32.72
N THR A 65 -38.16 -59.01 32.28
CA THR A 65 -38.39 -58.20 31.07
C THR A 65 -38.01 -56.75 31.29
N VAL A 66 -38.39 -56.11 32.40
CA VAL A 66 -37.98 -54.73 32.72
C VAL A 66 -36.46 -54.60 32.83
N GLY A 67 -35.78 -55.55 33.49
CA GLY A 67 -34.31 -55.60 33.53
C GLY A 67 -33.67 -55.73 32.15
N ASN A 68 -34.22 -56.59 31.28
CA ASN A 68 -33.77 -56.70 29.88
C ASN A 68 -34.02 -55.42 29.08
N TRP A 69 -35.12 -54.70 29.32
CA TRP A 69 -35.39 -53.41 28.70
C TRP A 69 -34.39 -52.35 29.19
N GLU A 70 -34.15 -52.22 30.49
CA GLU A 70 -33.16 -51.30 31.06
C GLU A 70 -31.74 -51.55 30.53
N GLU A 71 -31.36 -52.82 30.38
CA GLU A 71 -30.07 -53.22 29.83
C GLU A 71 -29.96 -52.92 28.33
N LYS A 72 -31.06 -53.12 27.58
CA LYS A 72 -31.18 -52.76 26.15
C LYS A 72 -31.13 -51.25 25.91
N TYR A 73 -31.60 -50.41 26.85
CA TYR A 73 -31.50 -48.94 26.75
C TYR A 73 -30.15 -48.38 27.24
N LYS A 74 -29.40 -49.11 28.07
CA LYS A 74 -28.06 -48.70 28.54
C LYS A 74 -27.02 -48.62 27.42
N LEU A 75 -27.02 -49.58 26.48
CA LEU A 75 -26.08 -49.59 25.34
C LEU A 75 -26.24 -48.34 24.45
N PRO A 76 -27.45 -48.01 23.95
CA PRO A 76 -27.69 -46.81 23.16
C PRO A 76 -27.37 -45.50 23.91
N GLN A 77 -27.64 -45.42 25.21
CA GLN A 77 -27.26 -44.24 26.01
C GLN A 77 -25.75 -44.07 26.11
N LYS A 78 -25.00 -45.17 26.20
CA LYS A 78 -23.54 -45.17 26.20
C LYS A 78 -22.98 -44.72 24.85
N GLU A 79 -23.57 -45.18 23.74
CA GLU A 79 -23.24 -44.72 22.39
C GLU A 79 -23.54 -43.23 22.19
N ILE A 80 -24.71 -42.73 22.63
CA ILE A 80 -25.04 -41.31 22.56
C ILE A 80 -24.02 -40.47 23.36
N LYS A 81 -23.60 -40.94 24.53
CA LYS A 81 -22.59 -40.27 25.34
C LYS A 81 -21.22 -40.24 24.66
N GLN A 82 -20.82 -41.34 24.01
CA GLN A 82 -19.59 -41.41 23.22
C GLN A 82 -19.64 -40.46 22.01
N LEU A 83 -20.71 -40.51 21.21
CA LEU A 83 -20.89 -39.63 20.06
C LEU A 83 -20.89 -38.14 20.45
N LYS A 84 -21.54 -37.78 21.56
CA LYS A 84 -21.47 -36.40 22.09
C LYS A 84 -20.05 -35.99 22.47
N SER A 85 -19.27 -36.89 23.08
CA SER A 85 -17.87 -36.64 23.40
C SER A 85 -17.00 -36.49 22.14
N GLU A 86 -17.28 -37.26 21.09
CA GLU A 86 -16.57 -37.17 19.81
C GLU A 86 -16.88 -35.86 19.08
N ILE A 87 -18.15 -35.47 19.03
CA ILE A 87 -18.57 -34.16 18.48
C ILE A 87 -17.87 -33.01 19.22
N ALA A 88 -17.77 -33.07 20.55
CA ALA A 88 -17.07 -32.05 21.33
C ALA A 88 -15.58 -31.95 20.98
N LYS A 89 -14.90 -33.09 20.79
CA LYS A 89 -13.50 -33.12 20.35
C LYS A 89 -13.34 -32.55 18.94
N CYS A 90 -14.17 -32.98 17.99
CA CYS A 90 -14.14 -32.46 16.62
C CYS A 90 -14.42 -30.94 16.58
N ASN A 91 -15.36 -30.45 17.40
CA ASN A 91 -15.63 -29.01 17.49
C ASN A 91 -14.43 -28.23 18.04
N ALA A 92 -13.75 -28.74 19.06
CA ALA A 92 -12.54 -28.12 19.59
C ALA A 92 -11.40 -28.07 18.54
N GLU A 93 -11.24 -29.12 17.74
CA GLU A 93 -10.29 -29.13 16.62
C GLU A 93 -10.67 -28.13 15.53
N ILE A 94 -11.96 -28.04 15.17
CA ILE A 94 -12.47 -27.08 14.20
C ILE A 94 -12.21 -25.64 14.68
N GLU A 95 -12.43 -25.35 15.96
CA GLU A 95 -12.13 -24.05 16.56
C GLU A 95 -10.63 -23.74 16.49
N HIS A 96 -9.78 -24.72 16.78
CA HIS A 96 -8.33 -24.58 16.65
C HIS A 96 -7.92 -24.23 15.22
N TYR A 97 -8.37 -24.97 14.20
CA TYR A 97 -8.07 -24.67 12.79
C TYR A 97 -8.63 -23.32 12.35
N ASN A 98 -9.83 -22.94 12.81
CA ASN A 98 -10.40 -21.62 12.52
C ASN A 98 -9.53 -20.50 13.08
N SER A 99 -8.99 -20.66 14.29
CA SER A 99 -8.09 -19.68 14.90
C SER A 99 -6.81 -19.47 14.08
N ILE A 100 -6.31 -20.52 13.42
CA ILE A 100 -5.14 -20.44 12.54
C ILE A 100 -5.51 -19.73 11.24
N LEU A 101 -6.63 -20.11 10.61
CA LEU A 101 -7.07 -19.54 9.33
C LEU A 101 -7.41 -18.04 9.43
N GLN A 102 -7.98 -17.60 10.54
CA GLN A 102 -8.31 -16.19 10.80
C GLN A 102 -7.09 -15.26 10.76
N LYS A 103 -5.88 -15.79 10.91
CA LYS A 103 -4.63 -15.00 10.79
C LYS A 103 -4.30 -14.62 9.35
N TYR A 104 -4.77 -15.40 8.37
CA TYR A 104 -4.39 -15.25 6.96
C TYR A 104 -5.56 -14.92 6.05
N PHE A 105 -6.77 -15.34 6.43
CA PHE A 105 -7.97 -15.21 5.63
C PHE A 105 -9.04 -14.45 6.39
N THR A 106 -9.81 -13.67 5.65
CA THR A 106 -10.96 -12.97 6.19
C THR A 106 -12.13 -13.92 6.47
N SER A 107 -13.10 -13.45 7.26
CA SER A 107 -14.31 -14.23 7.56
C SER A 107 -15.07 -14.70 6.30
N GLY A 108 -15.12 -13.87 5.26
CA GLY A 108 -15.74 -14.23 3.98
C GLY A 108 -14.98 -15.33 3.24
N GLN A 109 -13.64 -15.26 3.25
CA GLN A 109 -12.78 -16.27 2.63
C GLN A 109 -12.86 -17.63 3.34
N ILE A 110 -12.86 -17.63 4.67
CA ILE A 110 -13.01 -18.85 5.48
C ILE A 110 -14.36 -19.52 5.20
N LYS A 111 -15.44 -18.73 5.01
CA LYS A 111 -16.75 -19.26 4.62
C LYS A 111 -16.71 -19.99 3.27
N VAL A 112 -15.99 -19.46 2.28
CA VAL A 112 -15.77 -20.12 0.99
C VAL A 112 -14.98 -21.42 1.17
N LEU A 113 -13.90 -21.40 1.97
CA LEU A 113 -13.06 -22.58 2.19
C LEU A 113 -13.80 -23.72 2.89
N LYS A 114 -14.71 -23.39 3.82
CA LYS A 114 -15.53 -24.40 4.53
C LYS A 114 -16.63 -25.00 3.66
N SER A 115 -16.99 -24.35 2.56
CA SER A 115 -18.09 -24.81 1.71
C SER A 115 -17.68 -25.97 0.82
N LYS A 116 -18.46 -27.06 0.85
CA LYS A 116 -18.25 -28.24 0.00
C LYS A 116 -18.63 -27.99 -1.48
N ARG A 117 -19.40 -26.93 -1.76
CA ARG A 117 -19.87 -26.52 -3.09
C ARG A 117 -19.41 -25.10 -3.40
N LYS A 118 -19.41 -24.70 -4.67
CA LYS A 118 -19.19 -23.29 -5.05
C LYS A 118 -20.37 -22.44 -4.60
N ILE A 119 -20.22 -21.71 -3.51
CA ILE A 119 -21.24 -20.81 -2.99
C ILE A 119 -21.02 -19.39 -3.53
N ALA A 120 -22.13 -18.72 -3.89
CA ALA A 120 -22.12 -17.28 -4.13
C ALA A 120 -21.96 -16.52 -2.81
N VAL A 121 -20.78 -15.95 -2.58
CA VAL A 121 -20.51 -15.19 -1.35
C VAL A 121 -20.68 -13.69 -1.58
N LYS A 122 -21.44 -13.05 -0.68
CA LYS A 122 -21.50 -11.59 -0.56
C LYS A 122 -20.25 -11.10 0.16
N TRP A 123 -19.27 -10.63 -0.60
CA TRP A 123 -18.01 -10.08 -0.09
C TRP A 123 -18.25 -8.80 0.72
N LYS A 124 -17.55 -8.66 1.85
CA LYS A 124 -17.52 -7.46 2.68
C LYS A 124 -16.50 -6.45 2.15
N SER A 125 -16.55 -5.22 2.67
CA SER A 125 -15.60 -4.14 2.30
C SER A 125 -14.14 -4.54 2.58
N GLU A 126 -13.86 -5.23 3.68
CA GLU A 126 -12.53 -5.74 4.05
C GLU A 126 -11.99 -6.75 3.02
N ASP A 127 -12.83 -7.68 2.57
CA ASP A 127 -12.49 -8.68 1.56
C ASP A 127 -12.12 -8.01 0.24
N ILE A 128 -12.96 -7.04 -0.17
CA ILE A 128 -12.80 -6.32 -1.42
C ILE A 128 -11.55 -5.43 -1.36
N SER A 129 -11.33 -4.71 -0.26
CA SER A 129 -10.13 -3.87 -0.06
C SER A 129 -8.84 -4.70 -0.14
N SER A 130 -8.81 -5.85 0.54
CA SER A 130 -7.67 -6.77 0.50
C SER A 130 -7.45 -7.34 -0.91
N ALA A 131 -8.53 -7.69 -1.60
CA ALA A 131 -8.48 -8.21 -2.96
C ALA A 131 -8.03 -7.14 -3.99
N ILE A 132 -8.50 -5.90 -3.87
CA ILE A 132 -8.06 -4.77 -4.71
C ILE A 132 -6.58 -4.50 -4.46
N SER A 133 -6.14 -4.53 -3.20
CA SER A 133 -4.73 -4.35 -2.84
C SER A 133 -3.85 -5.41 -3.52
N LEU A 134 -4.21 -6.69 -3.41
CA LEU A 134 -3.49 -7.78 -4.09
C LEU A 134 -3.52 -7.64 -5.62
N HIS A 135 -4.66 -7.26 -6.18
CA HIS A 135 -4.80 -7.02 -7.62
C HIS A 135 -3.93 -5.86 -8.11
N SER A 136 -3.82 -4.79 -7.31
CA SER A 136 -3.03 -3.60 -7.63
C SER A 136 -1.52 -3.88 -7.67
N ILE A 137 -1.05 -4.83 -6.86
CA ILE A 137 0.34 -5.31 -6.89
C ILE A 137 0.61 -6.07 -8.19
N SER A 138 -0.25 -7.03 -8.56
CA SER A 138 -0.13 -7.75 -9.83
C SER A 138 -1.43 -8.44 -10.25
N PRO A 139 -2.06 -8.00 -11.35
CA PRO A 139 -3.25 -8.66 -11.90
C PRO A 139 -2.99 -10.10 -12.34
N LYS A 140 -1.75 -10.42 -12.76
CA LYS A 140 -1.35 -11.77 -13.18
C LYS A 140 -1.27 -12.71 -11.98
N VAL A 141 -0.67 -12.26 -10.87
CA VAL A 141 -0.60 -13.03 -9.63
C VAL A 141 -2.00 -13.25 -9.06
N TYR A 142 -2.84 -12.21 -9.05
CA TYR A 142 -4.23 -12.34 -8.62
C TYR A 142 -4.99 -13.40 -9.41
N ARG A 143 -4.85 -13.40 -10.75
CA ARG A 143 -5.46 -14.39 -11.64
C ARG A 143 -4.95 -15.80 -11.35
N TYR A 144 -3.64 -15.96 -11.22
CA TYR A 144 -3.02 -17.24 -10.92
C TYR A 144 -3.49 -17.81 -9.58
N LEU A 145 -3.50 -17.00 -8.52
CA LEU A 145 -3.93 -17.43 -7.20
C LEU A 145 -5.41 -17.85 -7.21
N ARG A 146 -6.28 -17.09 -7.84
CA ARG A 146 -7.71 -17.41 -7.91
C ARG A 146 -8.00 -18.62 -8.80
N ASP A 147 -7.50 -18.62 -10.03
CA ASP A 147 -7.93 -19.58 -11.06
C ASP A 147 -7.12 -20.87 -11.03
N ALA A 148 -5.80 -20.79 -10.83
CA ALA A 148 -4.92 -21.96 -10.84
C ALA A 148 -4.69 -22.56 -9.43
N LYS A 149 -4.64 -21.72 -8.39
CA LYS A 149 -4.44 -22.18 -7.00
C LYS A 149 -5.73 -22.26 -6.18
N GLY A 150 -6.87 -21.84 -6.74
CA GLY A 150 -8.17 -21.94 -6.08
C GLY A 150 -8.31 -21.07 -4.83
N PHE A 151 -7.53 -19.99 -4.69
CA PHE A 151 -7.67 -19.08 -3.56
C PHE A 151 -9.08 -18.44 -3.55
N PRO A 152 -9.71 -18.27 -2.37
CA PRO A 152 -11.04 -17.70 -2.23
C PRO A 152 -10.99 -16.18 -2.48
N LEU A 153 -10.92 -15.77 -3.74
CA LEU A 153 -10.80 -14.38 -4.15
C LEU A 153 -12.01 -13.95 -5.00
N PRO A 154 -12.48 -12.69 -4.87
CA PRO A 154 -13.53 -12.16 -5.71
C PRO A 154 -13.27 -12.30 -7.23
N GLY A 155 -14.34 -12.41 -8.00
CA GLY A 155 -14.26 -12.32 -9.46
C GLY A 155 -13.85 -10.92 -9.93
N PHE A 156 -13.20 -10.82 -11.09
CA PHE A 156 -12.82 -9.51 -11.68
C PHE A 156 -14.05 -8.61 -11.92
N SER A 157 -15.18 -9.20 -12.32
CA SER A 157 -16.44 -8.47 -12.50
C SER A 157 -16.94 -7.88 -11.19
N THR A 158 -16.81 -8.61 -10.07
CA THR A 158 -17.12 -8.11 -8.73
C THR A 158 -16.20 -6.95 -8.36
N LEU A 159 -14.88 -7.09 -8.53
CA LEU A 159 -13.94 -6.00 -8.24
C LEU A 159 -14.27 -4.75 -9.05
N ARG A 160 -14.54 -4.88 -10.36
CA ARG A 160 -14.92 -3.75 -11.22
C ARG A 160 -16.22 -3.08 -10.77
N LYS A 161 -17.24 -3.85 -10.38
CA LYS A 161 -18.50 -3.30 -9.86
C LYS A 161 -18.27 -2.48 -8.59
N TRP A 162 -17.42 -2.97 -7.68
CA TRP A 162 -17.07 -2.25 -6.46
C TRP A 162 -16.27 -0.97 -6.76
N VAL A 163 -15.28 -1.06 -7.65
CA VAL A 163 -14.47 0.11 -8.07
C VAL A 163 -15.32 1.14 -8.82
N ALA A 164 -16.31 0.72 -9.61
CA ALA A 164 -17.20 1.61 -10.34
C ALA A 164 -18.08 2.49 -9.43
N ASN A 165 -18.30 2.08 -8.17
CA ASN A 165 -18.98 2.92 -7.19
C ASN A 165 -18.11 4.08 -6.71
N PHE A 166 -16.81 4.02 -6.92
CA PHE A 166 -15.87 5.07 -6.58
C PHE A 166 -15.68 6.00 -7.78
N SER A 167 -16.40 7.12 -7.77
CA SER A 167 -16.27 8.17 -8.78
C SER A 167 -15.24 9.20 -8.32
N LEU A 168 -14.15 9.36 -9.07
CA LEU A 168 -13.23 10.49 -8.92
C LEU A 168 -13.60 11.56 -9.96
N GLN A 169 -13.86 12.78 -9.49
CA GLN A 169 -14.15 13.93 -10.35
C GLN A 169 -12.95 14.89 -10.38
N PRO A 170 -12.65 15.51 -11.55
CA PRO A 170 -11.53 16.43 -11.67
C PRO A 170 -11.73 17.65 -10.77
N GLY A 171 -10.63 18.13 -10.23
CA GLY A 171 -10.58 19.19 -9.23
C GLY A 171 -9.95 18.67 -7.94
N LEU A 172 -10.50 19.12 -6.83
CA LEU A 172 -10.04 18.71 -5.52
C LEU A 172 -10.69 17.40 -5.09
N LEU A 173 -9.88 16.50 -4.56
CA LEU A 173 -10.30 15.17 -4.12
C LEU A 173 -10.86 15.22 -2.69
N ASP A 174 -12.09 15.70 -2.55
CA ASP A 174 -12.71 15.88 -1.24
C ASP A 174 -12.85 14.56 -0.47
N GLU A 175 -13.09 13.42 -1.13
CA GLU A 175 -13.11 12.10 -0.47
C GLU A 175 -11.75 11.72 0.12
N VAL A 176 -10.67 12.07 -0.58
CA VAL A 176 -9.30 11.82 -0.11
C VAL A 176 -8.97 12.74 1.06
N ILE A 177 -9.32 14.02 0.96
CA ILE A 177 -9.14 15.01 2.05
C ILE A 177 -9.93 14.58 3.28
N TYR A 178 -11.14 14.05 3.09
CA TYR A 178 -11.96 13.51 4.17
C TYR A 178 -11.26 12.34 4.88
N ILE A 179 -10.68 11.38 4.13
CA ILE A 179 -9.89 10.29 4.71
C ILE A 179 -8.64 10.84 5.43
N MET A 180 -7.98 11.84 4.85
CA MET A 180 -6.81 12.49 5.47
C MET A 180 -7.17 13.16 6.79
N LYS A 181 -8.37 13.73 6.94
CA LYS A 181 -8.84 14.31 8.22
C LYS A 181 -8.78 13.31 9.37
N PHE A 182 -9.17 12.05 9.15
CA PHE A 182 -9.06 11.00 10.18
C PHE A 182 -7.61 10.61 10.45
N LYS A 183 -6.76 10.58 9.42
CA LYS A 183 -5.32 10.35 9.64
C LYS A 183 -4.64 11.48 10.40
N ALA A 184 -5.13 12.71 10.29
CA ALA A 184 -4.57 13.84 11.01
C ALA A 184 -4.58 13.64 12.54
N SER A 185 -5.61 12.96 13.09
CA SER A 185 -5.66 12.66 14.52
C SER A 185 -4.62 11.65 14.99
N GLU A 186 -4.07 10.82 14.09
CA GLU A 186 -3.01 9.87 14.40
C GLU A 186 -1.61 10.51 14.34
N PHE A 187 -1.49 11.70 13.75
CA PHE A 187 -0.23 12.38 13.50
C PHE A 187 0.08 13.41 14.57
N SER A 188 1.35 13.55 14.96
CA SER A 188 1.79 14.67 15.79
C SER A 188 1.70 15.99 15.00
N GLU A 189 1.83 17.13 15.69
CA GLU A 189 1.83 18.42 15.02
C GLU A 189 2.97 18.56 14.00
N GLN A 190 4.18 18.04 14.31
CA GLN A 190 5.29 18.06 13.37
C GLN A 190 5.05 17.16 12.14
N ASP A 191 4.30 16.07 12.31
CA ASP A 191 3.96 15.15 11.22
C ASP A 191 2.87 15.69 10.28
N ARG A 192 2.08 16.67 10.77
CA ARG A 192 1.04 17.35 9.99
C ARG A 192 1.56 18.55 9.18
N ILE A 193 2.83 18.91 9.35
CA ILE A 193 3.50 19.86 8.46
C ILE A 193 3.63 19.20 7.08
N CYS A 194 3.01 19.78 6.05
CA CYS A 194 3.19 19.30 4.69
C CYS A 194 4.58 19.70 4.19
N VAL A 195 5.24 18.80 3.46
CA VAL A 195 6.70 18.87 3.16
C VAL A 195 7.57 18.56 4.42
N SER A 196 7.06 17.74 5.35
CA SER A 196 7.79 17.27 6.56
C SER A 196 8.46 15.90 6.38
N MET A 197 9.25 15.50 7.39
CA MET A 197 10.23 14.41 7.39
C MET A 197 9.67 12.98 7.27
N LYS A 198 8.37 12.74 7.48
CA LYS A 198 7.79 11.39 7.34
C LYS A 198 7.48 11.04 5.88
N SER A 199 7.82 9.83 5.48
CA SER A 199 7.67 9.30 4.12
C SER A 199 6.22 8.94 3.74
N TRP A 200 5.30 9.89 3.84
CA TRP A 200 3.93 9.73 3.33
C TRP A 200 3.65 10.74 2.22
N LYS A 201 2.83 10.33 1.25
CA LYS A 201 2.41 11.18 0.12
C LYS A 201 0.98 10.84 -0.26
N GLN A 202 0.22 11.84 -0.66
CA GLN A 202 -1.16 11.68 -1.12
C GLN A 202 -1.44 12.69 -2.23
N VAL A 203 -2.09 12.24 -3.30
CA VAL A 203 -2.60 13.14 -4.34
C VAL A 203 -3.92 13.70 -3.83
N ILE A 204 -4.05 15.03 -3.84
CA ILE A 204 -5.23 15.76 -3.34
C ILE A 204 -5.94 16.59 -4.41
N TYR A 205 -5.29 16.82 -5.55
CA TYR A 205 -5.83 17.57 -6.67
C TYR A 205 -5.40 16.91 -7.96
N TYR A 206 -6.32 16.79 -8.92
CA TYR A 206 -6.01 16.42 -10.29
C TYR A 206 -6.94 17.14 -11.25
N ASN A 207 -6.47 17.48 -12.44
CA ASN A 207 -7.31 18.07 -13.46
C ASN A 207 -6.76 17.76 -14.86
N TYR A 208 -7.56 17.99 -15.88
CA TYR A 208 -7.19 17.79 -17.28
C TYR A 208 -6.81 19.13 -17.92
N ASP A 209 -5.65 19.17 -18.57
CA ASP A 209 -5.16 20.28 -19.40
C ASP A 209 -5.41 21.69 -18.82
N SER A 210 -5.31 21.81 -17.49
CA SER A 210 -5.59 23.05 -16.79
C SER A 210 -4.33 23.54 -16.08
N PRO A 211 -3.92 24.80 -16.29
CA PRO A 211 -2.84 25.40 -15.51
C PRO A 211 -3.23 25.53 -14.04
N MET A 212 -2.24 25.51 -13.14
CA MET A 212 -2.46 25.86 -11.74
C MET A 212 -2.76 27.36 -11.64
N LYS A 213 -3.88 27.71 -11.03
CA LYS A 213 -4.31 29.10 -10.79
C LYS A 213 -4.16 29.45 -9.32
N LYS A 214 -4.05 30.75 -9.03
CA LYS A 214 -3.90 31.27 -7.66
C LYS A 214 -5.06 30.84 -6.77
N GLU A 215 -6.28 30.94 -7.28
CA GLU A 215 -7.50 30.64 -6.52
C GLU A 215 -7.54 29.16 -6.11
N ILE A 216 -7.18 28.27 -7.04
CA ILE A 216 -7.13 26.83 -6.79
C ILE A 216 -6.06 26.50 -5.75
N LEU A 217 -4.86 27.07 -5.89
CA LEU A 217 -3.77 26.85 -4.94
C LEU A 217 -4.15 27.30 -3.52
N LEU A 218 -4.74 28.49 -3.38
CA LEU A 218 -5.15 29.02 -2.09
C LEU A 218 -6.32 28.23 -1.48
N ASP A 219 -7.27 27.75 -2.29
CA ASP A 219 -8.35 26.86 -1.83
C ASP A 219 -7.80 25.53 -1.31
N VAL A 220 -6.87 24.90 -2.05
CA VAL A 220 -6.20 23.66 -1.63
C VAL A 220 -5.52 23.85 -0.27
N ILE A 221 -4.73 24.92 -0.11
CA ILE A 221 -4.01 25.22 1.14
C ILE A 221 -5.01 25.46 2.28
N SER A 222 -6.09 26.19 2.03
CA SER A 222 -7.13 26.48 3.02
C SER A 222 -7.84 25.21 3.49
N LYS A 223 -8.19 24.31 2.57
CA LYS A 223 -8.82 23.03 2.89
C LYS A 223 -7.90 22.11 3.68
N LEU A 224 -6.61 22.04 3.33
CA LEU A 224 -5.61 21.30 4.13
C LEU A 224 -5.49 21.87 5.54
N TYR A 225 -5.51 23.19 5.69
CA TYR A 225 -5.47 23.83 7.00
C TYR A 225 -6.70 23.49 7.86
N SER A 226 -7.89 23.41 7.24
CA SER A 226 -9.14 23.04 7.93
C SER A 226 -9.13 21.61 8.50
N ILE A 227 -8.25 20.74 8.00
CA ILE A 227 -8.06 19.37 8.48
C ILE A 227 -6.75 19.20 9.27
N ASN A 228 -6.23 20.30 9.85
CA ASN A 228 -5.04 20.39 10.69
C ASN A 228 -3.71 20.07 9.99
N TYR A 229 -3.64 20.13 8.66
CA TYR A 229 -2.39 20.04 7.91
C TYR A 229 -1.85 21.43 7.58
N THR A 230 -0.61 21.72 7.94
CA THR A 230 0.00 23.05 7.72
C THR A 230 0.96 23.00 6.54
N VAL A 231 0.63 23.70 5.45
CA VAL A 231 1.52 23.83 4.29
C VAL A 231 2.54 24.94 4.55
N VAL A 232 3.82 24.60 4.61
CA VAL A 232 4.91 25.56 4.86
C VAL A 232 5.75 25.87 3.61
N ALA A 233 5.68 25.00 2.60
CA ALA A 233 6.43 25.17 1.38
C ALA A 233 5.66 24.60 0.17
N MET A 234 5.92 25.17 -1.01
CA MET A 234 5.51 24.62 -2.28
C MET A 234 6.72 24.47 -3.21
N VAL A 235 6.74 23.39 -3.99
CA VAL A 235 7.78 23.13 -4.99
C VAL A 235 7.14 23.18 -6.37
N ARG A 236 7.75 23.89 -7.32
CA ARG A 236 7.27 24.04 -8.69
C ARG A 236 8.35 23.73 -9.73
N ASP A 237 7.92 23.35 -10.94
CA ASP A 237 8.80 23.31 -12.10
C ASP A 237 9.07 24.72 -12.66
N LEU A 238 9.97 24.86 -13.63
CA LEU A 238 10.33 26.15 -14.24
C LEU A 238 9.50 26.51 -15.49
N GLY A 239 8.31 25.92 -15.64
CA GLY A 239 7.43 26.18 -16.78
C GLY A 239 6.89 27.62 -16.81
N PRO A 240 6.59 28.17 -18.01
CA PRO A 240 6.12 29.55 -18.16
C PRO A 240 4.77 29.78 -17.47
N THR A 241 3.90 28.76 -17.43
CA THR A 241 2.63 28.80 -16.72
C THR A 241 2.80 29.04 -15.23
N ASN A 242 3.74 28.32 -14.60
CA ASN A 242 4.02 28.47 -13.18
C ASN A 242 4.72 29.82 -12.90
N ALA A 243 5.51 30.36 -13.85
CA ALA A 243 6.06 31.71 -13.73
C ALA A 243 4.96 32.79 -13.74
N LYS A 244 3.93 32.62 -14.59
CA LYS A 244 2.75 33.51 -14.59
C LYS A 244 1.97 33.42 -13.27
N LEU A 245 1.88 32.23 -12.67
CA LEU A 245 1.25 32.05 -11.36
C LEU A 245 1.96 32.84 -10.25
N LEU A 246 3.30 32.78 -10.19
CA LEU A 246 4.04 33.55 -9.18
C LEU A 246 3.87 35.06 -9.37
N LYS A 247 3.89 35.52 -10.63
CA LYS A 247 3.65 36.92 -10.95
C LYS A 247 2.25 37.39 -10.52
N SER A 248 1.21 36.54 -10.60
CA SER A 248 -0.13 36.89 -10.11
C SER A 248 -0.27 36.84 -8.58
N MET A 249 0.75 36.34 -7.89
CA MET A 249 0.87 36.32 -6.43
C MET A 249 1.86 37.36 -5.91
N ASP A 250 2.39 38.23 -6.78
CA ASP A 250 3.40 39.25 -6.46
C ASP A 250 4.69 38.65 -5.85
N ILE A 251 5.07 37.46 -6.33
CA ILE A 251 6.31 36.76 -5.95
C ILE A 251 7.32 36.91 -7.08
N ASP A 252 8.45 37.55 -6.78
CA ASP A 252 9.55 37.76 -7.74
C ASP A 252 10.70 36.75 -7.57
N CYS A 253 10.71 35.97 -6.48
CA CYS A 253 11.74 35.02 -6.08
C CYS A 253 13.14 35.61 -5.82
N ILE A 254 13.31 36.93 -5.91
CA ILE A 254 14.58 37.64 -5.68
C ILE A 254 14.47 38.45 -4.39
N LEU A 255 13.46 39.32 -4.28
CA LEU A 255 13.17 40.14 -3.10
C LEU A 255 12.20 39.42 -2.16
N ASN A 256 11.28 38.62 -2.71
CA ASN A 256 10.32 37.84 -1.95
C ASN A 256 10.14 36.43 -2.53
N ASN A 257 10.33 35.41 -1.69
CA ASN A 257 10.19 34.00 -2.02
C ASN A 257 9.06 33.31 -1.23
N TYR A 258 8.16 34.06 -0.58
CA TYR A 258 7.04 33.51 0.15
C TYR A 258 5.75 34.31 -0.06
N PHE A 259 4.62 33.69 0.26
CA PHE A 259 3.34 34.37 0.43
C PHE A 259 2.73 34.02 1.78
N CYS A 260 1.82 34.87 2.26
CA CYS A 260 1.11 34.61 3.52
C CYS A 260 0.09 33.49 3.32
N HIS A 261 -0.04 32.62 4.32
CA HIS A 261 -0.99 31.52 4.28
C HIS A 261 -2.43 32.07 4.25
N PRO A 262 -3.32 31.53 3.38
CA PRO A 262 -4.64 32.14 3.09
C PRO A 262 -5.60 32.20 4.28
N VAL A 263 -5.40 31.36 5.29
CA VAL A 263 -6.23 31.32 6.51
C VAL A 263 -5.53 31.96 7.72
N ASP A 264 -4.21 31.98 7.73
CA ASP A 264 -3.41 32.43 8.88
C ASP A 264 -2.28 33.32 8.36
N LEU A 265 -2.48 34.63 8.44
CA LEU A 265 -1.58 35.61 7.82
C LEU A 265 -0.21 35.69 8.50
N GLU A 266 -0.04 35.12 9.71
CA GLU A 266 1.26 35.06 10.38
C GLU A 266 2.14 33.95 9.82
N LYS A 267 1.53 32.91 9.23
CA LYS A 267 2.24 31.79 8.62
C LYS A 267 2.66 32.12 7.19
N LYS A 268 3.88 31.70 6.83
CA LYS A 268 4.46 31.88 5.49
C LYS A 268 4.52 30.56 4.75
N VAL A 269 4.22 30.60 3.45
CA VAL A 269 4.41 29.48 2.53
C VAL A 269 5.57 29.83 1.59
N PHE A 270 6.69 29.14 1.74
CA PHE A 270 7.90 29.37 0.94
C PHE A 270 7.81 28.70 -0.43
N VAL A 271 8.23 29.39 -1.47
CA VAL A 271 8.22 28.90 -2.85
C VAL A 271 9.62 28.41 -3.23
N PHE A 272 9.70 27.14 -3.66
CA PHE A 272 10.91 26.52 -4.14
C PHE A 272 10.77 26.10 -5.60
N ASN A 273 11.88 26.19 -6.34
CA ASN A 273 12.00 25.60 -7.66
C ASN A 273 12.59 24.19 -7.55
N ASP A 274 12.20 23.31 -8.47
CA ASP A 274 12.77 21.96 -8.53
C ASP A 274 14.27 21.99 -8.84
N VAL A 275 15.08 21.58 -7.86
CA VAL A 275 16.54 21.59 -7.90
C VAL A 275 17.12 20.67 -9.00
N PRO A 276 16.62 19.43 -9.18
CA PRO A 276 16.93 18.61 -10.36
C PRO A 276 16.68 19.29 -11.71
N HIS A 277 15.64 20.11 -11.85
CA HIS A 277 15.44 20.91 -13.06
C HIS A 277 16.49 22.02 -13.22
N LEU A 278 16.86 22.71 -12.12
CA LEU A 278 17.89 23.75 -12.14
C LEU A 278 19.25 23.22 -12.58
N ILE A 279 19.73 22.11 -12.02
CA ILE A 279 21.05 21.55 -12.41
C ILE A 279 21.08 21.13 -13.88
N LYS A 280 19.96 20.67 -14.44
CA LYS A 280 19.85 20.37 -15.88
C LYS A 280 19.99 21.64 -16.73
N LEU A 281 19.39 22.75 -16.30
CA LEU A 281 19.50 24.03 -17.01
C LEU A 281 20.92 24.59 -16.93
N VAL A 282 21.56 24.51 -15.76
CA VAL A 282 22.98 24.90 -15.60
C VAL A 282 23.84 24.12 -16.60
N ARG A 283 23.71 22.80 -16.66
CA ARG A 283 24.44 21.97 -17.63
C ARG A 283 24.12 22.37 -19.07
N ASN A 284 22.85 22.52 -19.42
CA ASN A 284 22.44 22.82 -20.80
C ASN A 284 23.02 24.16 -21.25
N ASN A 285 22.92 25.22 -20.44
CA ASN A 285 23.47 26.54 -20.78
C ASN A 285 25.00 26.53 -20.86
N LEU A 286 25.68 25.83 -19.93
CA LEU A 286 27.12 25.64 -19.96
C LEU A 286 27.59 24.98 -21.28
N PHE A 287 26.82 24.03 -21.80
CA PHE A 287 27.19 23.29 -23.02
C PHE A 287 26.78 24.01 -24.30
N ASP A 288 25.68 24.75 -24.28
CA ASP A 288 25.16 25.45 -25.45
C ASP A 288 25.89 26.80 -25.67
N ARG A 289 26.21 27.54 -24.61
CA ARG A 289 26.77 28.91 -24.68
C ARG A 289 28.02 29.12 -23.82
N GLY A 290 28.10 28.41 -22.70
CA GLY A 290 29.09 28.66 -21.66
C GLY A 290 28.66 29.76 -20.68
N PHE A 291 29.54 30.10 -19.76
CA PHE A 291 29.32 31.13 -18.74
C PHE A 291 30.54 32.04 -18.64
N ILE A 292 30.33 33.34 -18.45
CA ILE A 292 31.38 34.28 -18.11
C ILE A 292 31.35 34.48 -16.59
N ILE A 293 32.41 34.03 -15.92
CA ILE A 293 32.61 34.16 -14.47
C ILE A 293 33.97 34.80 -14.25
N ASN A 294 34.03 35.88 -13.45
CA ASN A 294 35.26 36.64 -13.20
C ASN A 294 36.00 37.06 -14.50
N SER A 295 35.26 37.48 -15.52
CA SER A 295 35.78 37.82 -16.85
C SER A 295 36.43 36.66 -17.64
N LYS A 296 36.22 35.42 -17.20
CA LYS A 296 36.70 34.20 -17.89
C LYS A 296 35.53 33.42 -18.47
N HIS A 297 35.66 32.99 -19.72
CA HIS A 297 34.61 32.27 -20.43
C HIS A 297 34.77 30.75 -20.28
N ILE A 298 33.95 30.15 -19.43
CA ILE A 298 33.91 28.72 -19.14
C ILE A 298 32.94 28.06 -20.13
N THR A 299 33.42 27.08 -20.88
CA THR A 299 32.62 26.38 -21.90
C THR A 299 32.75 24.87 -21.76
N LYS A 300 31.98 24.13 -22.58
CA LYS A 300 32.12 22.68 -22.70
C LYS A 300 33.52 22.20 -23.12
N ALA A 301 34.37 23.06 -23.66
CA ALA A 301 35.72 22.72 -24.11
C ALA A 301 36.57 22.07 -23.01
N LEU A 302 36.40 22.50 -21.75
CA LEU A 302 37.08 21.90 -20.59
C LEU A 302 36.76 20.40 -20.46
N PHE A 303 35.50 20.03 -20.70
CA PHE A 303 35.03 18.65 -20.58
C PHE A 303 35.40 17.82 -21.81
N GLU A 304 35.33 18.41 -23.01
CA GLU A 304 35.78 17.78 -24.25
C GLU A 304 37.26 17.41 -24.14
N LYS A 305 38.09 18.33 -23.62
CA LYS A 305 39.52 18.09 -23.41
C LYS A 305 39.80 16.91 -22.47
N ILE A 306 39.01 16.76 -21.41
CA ILE A 306 39.12 15.63 -20.47
C ILE A 306 38.79 14.31 -21.15
N VAL A 307 37.76 14.28 -22.00
CA VAL A 307 37.37 13.07 -22.73
C VAL A 307 38.46 12.68 -23.73
N GLU A 308 39.07 13.65 -24.41
CA GLU A 308 40.23 13.42 -25.31
C GLU A 308 41.42 12.80 -24.57
N LEU A 309 41.76 13.32 -23.39
CA LEU A 309 42.89 12.86 -22.58
C LEU A 309 42.70 11.44 -21.99
N GLN A 310 41.49 10.89 -22.05
CA GLN A 310 41.14 9.60 -21.44
C GLN A 310 40.91 8.48 -22.48
N SER A 311 41.74 8.44 -23.53
CA SER A 311 41.67 7.46 -24.62
C SER A 311 42.08 6.03 -24.24
N GLY A 312 42.73 5.83 -23.08
CA GLY A 312 43.12 4.51 -22.57
C GLY A 312 42.06 3.77 -21.74
N ASP A 313 42.34 2.52 -21.37
CA ASP A 313 41.45 1.67 -20.56
C ASP A 313 41.30 2.17 -19.11
N VAL A 314 42.35 2.79 -18.56
CA VAL A 314 42.34 3.40 -17.23
C VAL A 314 41.95 4.88 -17.35
N LYS A 315 40.71 5.19 -16.97
CA LYS A 315 40.12 6.52 -17.11
C LYS A 315 40.01 7.23 -15.76
N LEU A 316 40.54 8.45 -15.68
CA LEU A 316 40.41 9.32 -14.50
C LEU A 316 38.94 9.63 -14.17
N THR A 317 38.09 9.76 -15.19
CA THR A 317 36.64 9.93 -15.06
C THR A 317 35.87 8.93 -15.92
N HIS A 318 35.86 7.64 -15.55
CA HIS A 318 35.14 6.59 -16.31
C HIS A 318 33.65 6.87 -16.55
N LYS A 319 33.02 7.74 -15.76
CA LYS A 319 31.60 8.13 -15.90
C LYS A 319 31.37 9.23 -16.93
N LEU A 320 32.38 10.05 -17.22
CA LEU A 320 32.28 11.11 -18.22
C LEU A 320 32.61 10.50 -19.59
N THR A 321 31.67 10.59 -20.52
CA THR A 321 31.81 10.05 -21.87
C THR A 321 31.32 11.07 -22.88
N GLN A 322 31.73 10.94 -24.14
CA GLN A 322 31.30 11.83 -25.22
C GLN A 322 29.76 11.99 -25.29
N ARG A 323 29.02 10.90 -25.03
CA ARG A 323 27.55 10.89 -24.95
C ARG A 323 26.98 11.91 -23.95
N TYR A 324 27.71 12.19 -22.86
CA TYR A 324 27.23 13.09 -21.80
C TYR A 324 27.40 14.56 -22.19
N LEU A 325 28.33 14.84 -23.11
CA LEU A 325 28.57 16.15 -23.72
C LEU A 325 27.59 16.38 -24.88
N ASP A 326 27.40 15.36 -25.74
CA ASP A 326 26.53 15.42 -26.92
C ASP A 326 25.05 15.13 -26.61
N VAL A 327 24.55 15.60 -25.48
CA VAL A 327 23.16 15.35 -25.07
C VAL A 327 22.15 16.03 -26.00
N ARG A 328 21.36 15.19 -26.70
CA ARG A 328 20.29 15.63 -27.61
C ARG A 328 18.91 15.15 -27.16
N GLY A 329 17.89 15.93 -27.50
CA GLY A 329 16.48 15.60 -27.26
C GLY A 329 16.18 15.19 -25.82
N ASN A 330 15.55 14.02 -25.65
CA ASN A 330 15.13 13.48 -24.35
C ASN A 330 16.29 13.25 -23.37
N GLU A 331 17.54 13.10 -23.85
CA GLU A 331 18.70 12.93 -22.96
C GLU A 331 19.04 14.21 -22.18
N ARG A 332 18.62 15.38 -22.67
CA ARG A 332 18.72 16.64 -21.93
C ARG A 332 17.89 16.64 -20.65
N GLN A 333 16.85 15.80 -20.57
CA GLN A 333 16.00 15.68 -19.39
C GLN A 333 16.56 14.71 -18.33
N LYS A 334 17.62 13.96 -18.63
CA LYS A 334 18.24 13.02 -17.68
C LYS A 334 19.09 13.77 -16.65
N VAL A 335 18.56 13.92 -15.43
CA VAL A 335 19.26 14.54 -14.29
C VAL A 335 20.58 13.82 -13.97
N LYS A 336 20.60 12.48 -14.09
CA LYS A 336 21.80 11.66 -13.85
C LYS A 336 23.02 12.17 -14.65
N PHE A 337 22.84 12.54 -15.91
CA PHE A 337 23.94 13.02 -16.75
C PHE A 337 24.43 14.39 -16.29
N ALA A 338 23.52 15.30 -15.92
CA ALA A 338 23.89 16.62 -15.41
C ALA A 338 24.69 16.51 -14.10
N VAL A 339 24.23 15.71 -13.13
CA VAL A 339 24.91 15.49 -11.84
C VAL A 339 26.27 14.81 -12.01
N GLN A 340 26.41 13.89 -12.97
CA GLN A 340 27.69 13.22 -13.23
C GLN A 340 28.72 14.15 -13.88
N CYS A 341 28.27 15.02 -14.80
CA CYS A 341 29.15 16.05 -15.39
C CYS A 341 29.57 17.07 -14.33
N LEU A 342 28.60 17.58 -13.57
CA LEU A 342 28.82 18.57 -12.52
C LEU A 342 29.16 17.90 -11.17
N SER A 343 30.19 17.05 -11.16
CA SER A 343 30.60 16.29 -9.98
C SER A 343 31.97 16.71 -9.44
N HIS A 344 32.17 16.53 -8.13
CA HIS A 344 33.44 16.78 -7.46
C HIS A 344 34.61 16.05 -8.13
N THR A 345 34.43 14.78 -8.53
CA THR A 345 35.47 14.01 -9.24
C THR A 345 35.87 14.67 -10.55
N VAL A 346 34.91 15.16 -11.35
CA VAL A 346 35.22 15.85 -12.61
C VAL A 346 35.95 17.16 -12.32
N ALA A 347 35.54 17.92 -11.29
CA ALA A 347 36.23 19.14 -10.91
C ALA A 347 37.69 18.91 -10.48
N GLN A 348 37.95 17.87 -9.68
CA GLN A 348 39.32 17.49 -9.29
C GLN A 348 40.17 17.08 -10.49
N VAL A 349 39.59 16.40 -11.48
CA VAL A 349 40.30 16.05 -12.72
C VAL A 349 40.59 17.28 -13.57
N ILE A 350 39.66 18.24 -13.68
CA ILE A 350 39.92 19.54 -14.33
C ILE A 350 41.12 20.23 -13.65
N ARG A 351 41.10 20.30 -12.32
CA ARG A 351 42.18 20.92 -11.53
C ARG A 351 43.52 20.24 -11.75
N TRP A 352 43.56 18.90 -11.69
CA TRP A 352 44.78 18.12 -11.90
C TRP A 352 45.32 18.32 -13.33
N CYS A 353 44.46 18.26 -14.36
CA CYS A 353 44.88 18.50 -15.74
C CYS A 353 45.43 19.92 -15.93
N GLY A 354 44.82 20.92 -15.28
CA GLY A 354 45.30 22.30 -15.28
C GLY A 354 46.69 22.46 -14.64
N GLN A 355 46.88 21.91 -13.44
CA GLN A 355 48.16 21.93 -12.72
C GLN A 355 49.30 21.22 -13.46
N ASN A 356 48.98 20.23 -14.29
CA ASN A 356 49.94 19.50 -15.12
C ASN A 356 50.09 20.11 -16.54
N ASN A 357 49.60 21.33 -16.78
CA ASN A 357 49.67 22.02 -18.06
C ASN A 357 49.02 21.28 -19.26
N LEU A 358 48.03 20.42 -19.00
CA LEU A 358 47.32 19.64 -20.04
C LEU A 358 46.13 20.38 -20.66
N MET A 359 45.77 21.54 -20.11
CA MET A 359 44.59 22.34 -20.49
C MET A 359 44.93 23.62 -21.29
N GLY A 360 46.21 23.93 -21.51
CA GLY A 360 46.64 25.17 -22.14
C GLY A 360 46.10 26.43 -21.42
N ASP A 361 45.72 27.45 -22.19
CA ASP A 361 45.22 28.74 -21.66
C ASP A 361 43.73 28.72 -21.27
N MET A 362 43.08 27.54 -21.23
CA MET A 362 41.67 27.45 -20.85
C MET A 362 41.46 27.86 -19.38
N PRO A 363 40.31 28.47 -19.03
CA PRO A 363 40.00 28.87 -17.65
C PRO A 363 39.60 27.67 -16.78
N TRP A 364 40.53 26.75 -16.58
CA TRP A 364 40.32 25.51 -15.85
C TRP A 364 40.14 25.75 -14.35
N ASN A 365 40.75 26.80 -13.79
CA ASN A 365 40.62 27.12 -12.37
C ASN A 365 39.19 27.55 -12.04
N GLU A 366 38.67 28.53 -12.78
CA GLU A 366 37.28 29.01 -12.62
C GLU A 366 36.27 27.90 -12.94
N GLY A 367 36.55 27.08 -13.95
CA GLY A 367 35.72 25.92 -14.30
C GLY A 367 35.64 24.87 -13.18
N CYS A 368 36.74 24.55 -12.50
CA CYS A 368 36.74 23.58 -11.41
C CYS A 368 36.06 24.13 -10.14
N GLU A 369 36.31 25.40 -9.79
CA GLU A 369 35.69 26.08 -8.66
C GLU A 369 34.16 26.18 -8.84
N PHE A 370 33.70 26.56 -10.03
CA PHE A 370 32.27 26.60 -10.35
C PHE A 370 31.62 25.22 -10.20
N ASN A 371 32.27 24.18 -10.72
CA ASN A 371 31.76 22.82 -10.66
C ASN A 371 31.64 22.31 -9.20
N GLU A 372 32.65 22.54 -8.38
CA GLU A 372 32.60 22.21 -6.94
C GLU A 372 31.52 22.98 -6.21
N LEU A 373 31.38 24.27 -6.50
CA LEU A 373 30.37 25.13 -5.88
C LEU A 373 28.95 24.63 -6.18
N ILE A 374 28.64 24.37 -7.46
CA ILE A 374 27.33 23.86 -7.87
C ILE A 374 27.09 22.44 -7.34
N LYS A 375 28.12 21.60 -7.25
CA LYS A 375 28.00 20.26 -6.66
C LYS A 375 27.66 20.32 -5.17
N ALA A 376 28.39 21.14 -4.41
CA ALA A 376 28.15 21.32 -2.98
C ALA A 376 26.74 21.88 -2.72
N TRP A 377 26.32 22.86 -3.52
CA TRP A 377 24.95 23.38 -3.51
C TRP A 377 23.91 22.28 -3.76
N PHE A 378 24.10 21.48 -4.83
CA PHE A 378 23.17 20.41 -5.18
C PHE A 378 23.08 19.33 -4.09
N ASP A 379 24.20 18.98 -3.45
CA ASP A 379 24.22 18.02 -2.35
C ASP A 379 23.46 18.53 -1.12
N LEU A 380 23.62 19.81 -0.78
CA LEU A 380 22.91 20.43 0.33
C LEU A 380 21.39 20.34 0.13
N PHE A 381 20.91 20.72 -1.06
CA PHE A 381 19.49 20.68 -1.43
C PHE A 381 18.93 19.27 -1.64
N ASN A 382 19.78 18.25 -1.75
CA ASN A 382 19.37 16.86 -1.97
C ASN A 382 19.82 15.92 -0.83
N SER A 383 20.12 16.49 0.33
CA SER A 383 20.42 15.74 1.56
C SER A 383 19.20 14.96 2.03
N ARG A 384 19.41 13.69 2.41
CA ARG A 384 18.30 12.75 2.77
C ARG A 384 18.30 12.31 4.23
N ILE A 385 19.45 12.42 4.88
CA ILE A 385 19.67 11.96 6.25
C ILE A 385 20.38 13.06 7.02
N LYS A 386 20.13 13.12 8.33
CA LYS A 386 20.68 14.16 9.22
C LYS A 386 22.20 14.25 9.12
N PHE A 387 22.88 13.10 9.13
CA PHE A 387 24.32 13.00 8.95
C PHE A 387 24.66 12.08 7.79
N SER A 388 25.37 12.58 6.80
CA SER A 388 25.81 11.83 5.63
C SER A 388 27.27 12.15 5.32
N ALA A 389 28.00 11.16 4.82
CA ALA A 389 29.34 11.36 4.27
C ALA A 389 29.34 12.31 3.05
N ALA A 390 28.21 12.46 2.37
CA ALA A 390 28.05 13.33 1.20
C ALA A 390 27.54 14.75 1.54
N GLY A 391 27.37 15.08 2.82
CA GLY A 391 26.85 16.38 3.28
C GLY A 391 25.69 16.24 4.28
N HIS A 392 25.78 16.96 5.39
CA HIS A 392 24.75 16.98 6.43
C HIS A 392 23.46 17.66 5.97
N ALA A 393 22.34 17.34 6.62
CA ALA A 393 21.08 18.04 6.39
C ALA A 393 21.23 19.55 6.70
N PHE A 394 20.42 20.39 6.02
CA PHE A 394 20.41 21.82 6.29
C PHE A 394 20.01 22.09 7.75
N GLY A 395 20.77 22.97 8.43
CA GLY A 395 20.61 23.31 9.85
C GLY A 395 21.55 22.58 10.81
N ILE A 396 22.41 21.67 10.33
CA ILE A 396 23.45 21.03 11.17
C ILE A 396 24.69 21.92 11.27
N ASN A 397 25.26 22.32 10.14
CA ASN A 397 26.40 23.25 10.06
C ASN A 397 25.91 24.55 9.42
N ILE A 398 25.05 25.29 10.13
CA ILE A 398 24.32 26.41 9.54
C ILE A 398 25.23 27.49 8.98
N GLU A 399 26.34 27.80 9.64
CA GLU A 399 27.29 28.83 9.20
C GLU A 399 27.91 28.49 7.85
N GLU A 400 28.46 27.28 7.71
CA GLU A 400 29.05 26.80 6.45
C GLU A 400 27.99 26.67 5.34
N GLN A 401 26.81 26.16 5.67
CA GLN A 401 25.73 25.96 4.72
C GLN A 401 25.17 27.28 4.21
N VAL A 402 24.98 28.27 5.07
CA VAL A 402 24.54 29.61 4.68
C VAL A 402 25.63 30.33 3.89
N ALA A 403 26.90 30.22 4.28
CA ALA A 403 28.00 30.78 3.51
C ALA A 403 28.09 30.18 2.08
N LEU A 404 27.87 28.86 1.96
CA LEU A 404 27.77 28.19 0.67
C LEU A 404 26.60 28.73 -0.18
N LEU A 405 25.42 28.88 0.41
CA LEU A 405 24.24 29.43 -0.28
C LEU A 405 24.48 30.88 -0.75
N GLN A 406 25.10 31.70 0.08
CA GLN A 406 25.46 33.08 -0.29
C GLN A 406 26.44 33.09 -1.45
N LYS A 407 27.52 32.30 -1.37
CA LYS A 407 28.52 32.21 -2.43
C LYS A 407 27.93 31.76 -3.77
N VAL A 408 27.00 30.81 -3.75
CA VAL A 408 26.29 30.37 -4.97
C VAL A 408 25.44 31.50 -5.53
N THR A 409 24.75 32.25 -4.68
CA THR A 409 23.90 33.38 -5.07
C THR A 409 24.74 34.47 -5.73
N ASP A 410 25.83 34.90 -5.08
CA ASP A 410 26.74 35.92 -5.59
C ASP A 410 27.31 35.54 -6.98
N VAL A 411 27.72 34.27 -7.13
CA VAL A 411 28.25 33.76 -8.41
C VAL A 411 27.17 33.75 -9.49
N ILE A 412 25.96 33.28 -9.17
CA ILE A 412 24.85 33.23 -10.14
C ILE A 412 24.41 34.63 -10.57
N GLU A 413 24.38 35.61 -9.65
CA GLU A 413 24.02 37.01 -9.95
C GLU A 413 25.08 37.71 -10.79
N ALA A 414 26.37 37.43 -10.55
CA ALA A 414 27.46 37.99 -11.34
C ALA A 414 27.68 37.27 -12.69
N MET A 415 27.16 36.04 -12.84
CA MET A 415 27.35 35.20 -14.02
C MET A 415 26.61 35.77 -15.24
N GLN A 416 27.32 35.81 -16.37
CA GLN A 416 26.73 36.15 -17.67
C GLN A 416 26.69 34.90 -18.56
N VAL A 417 25.65 34.77 -19.40
CA VAL A 417 25.34 33.59 -20.22
C VAL A 417 25.40 33.91 -21.71
#